data_AF-A0A2E1DYJ5-F1
#
_entry.id   AF-A0A2E1DYJ5-F1
#
_cell.length_a   1.000
_cell.length_b   1.000
_cell.length_c   1.000
_cell.angle_alpha   90.00
_cell.angle_beta   90.00
_cell.angle_gamma   90.00
#
_symmetry.space_group_name_H-M   'P 1'
#
loop_
_entity.id
_entity.type
_entity.pdbx_description
1 polymer ?
#
loop_
_entity_poly.entity_id
_entity_poly.type
_entity_poly.pdbx_seq_one_letter_code
_entity_poly.pdbx_strand_id
1 'polypeptide(L)'
;MIDNLQYNTERTKLIIPEYGRHLHKMIDQALACENRDERSNLAKAIIGVMGNMNPHLRDVPEFQHKLWDQLFIMSDFALDIDCPYPLPSKEVFNQKPDKLKYPQNFPKYRFYGNNIKRMIDIAINWEEGDMKKELIYVIANHMKKCFLNWNKDTVEDDVIFNHLSELS
;
A
#
# COMPACT_ATOMS: atom_id res chain seq x y z
N MET A 1 35.34 -29.03 3.09
CA MET A 1 34.22 -29.69 3.78
C MET A 1 32.94 -29.24 3.10
N ILE A 2 32.19 -30.15 2.49
CA ILE A 2 30.95 -29.83 1.78
C ILE A 2 29.85 -29.71 2.84
N ASP A 3 29.50 -28.48 3.16
CA ASP A 3 28.52 -28.11 4.18
C ASP A 3 27.10 -28.35 3.62
N ASN A 4 26.65 -29.61 3.68
CA ASN A 4 25.41 -30.07 3.00
C ASN A 4 24.11 -29.73 3.77
N LEU A 5 24.18 -29.27 5.02
CA LEU A 5 23.01 -28.84 5.81
C LEU A 5 23.26 -27.47 6.45
N GLN A 6 22.84 -26.42 5.75
CA GLN A 6 22.86 -25.06 6.28
C GLN A 6 21.45 -24.65 6.69
N TYR A 7 21.30 -24.21 7.93
CA TYR A 7 20.04 -23.72 8.44
C TYR A 7 19.70 -22.35 7.84
N ASN A 8 18.42 -22.12 7.52
CA ASN A 8 17.97 -20.86 6.92
C ASN A 8 18.21 -19.65 7.83
N THR A 9 18.32 -19.85 9.14
CA THR A 9 18.58 -18.84 10.17
C THR A 9 20.01 -18.33 10.19
N GLU A 10 20.98 -19.13 9.71
CA GLU A 10 22.41 -18.77 9.67
C GLU A 10 22.82 -18.14 8.34
N ARG A 11 21.92 -18.19 7.34
CA ARG A 11 22.19 -17.75 5.98
C ARG A 11 21.83 -16.28 5.80
N THR A 12 22.47 -15.63 4.85
CA THR A 12 22.18 -14.24 4.50
C THR A 12 20.69 -14.05 4.17
N LYS A 13 20.14 -12.93 4.65
CA LYS A 13 18.75 -12.56 4.39
C LYS A 13 18.58 -12.33 2.89
N LEU A 14 17.57 -12.97 2.31
CA LEU A 14 17.25 -12.79 0.89
C LEU A 14 16.51 -11.48 0.70
N ILE A 15 17.05 -10.64 -0.19
CA ILE A 15 16.43 -9.41 -0.67
C ILE A 15 15.67 -9.80 -1.94
N ILE A 16 14.33 -9.70 -1.92
CA ILE A 16 13.46 -10.21 -3.01
C ILE A 16 13.58 -11.74 -3.16
N PRO A 17 12.83 -12.53 -2.34
CA PRO A 17 12.96 -13.99 -2.32
C PRO A 17 12.56 -14.69 -3.63
N GLU A 18 11.88 -14.00 -4.54
CA GLU A 18 11.37 -14.52 -5.82
C GLU A 18 12.49 -15.02 -6.75
N TYR A 19 13.69 -14.42 -6.66
CA TYR A 19 14.84 -14.78 -7.49
C TYR A 19 15.70 -15.92 -6.94
N GLY A 20 15.45 -16.33 -5.69
CA GLY A 20 16.14 -17.44 -5.05
C GLY A 20 17.62 -17.18 -4.71
N ARG A 21 18.24 -18.14 -4.01
CA ARG A 21 19.60 -18.02 -3.44
C ARG A 21 20.72 -18.01 -4.48
N HIS A 22 20.50 -18.64 -5.63
CA HIS A 22 21.53 -18.73 -6.68
C HIS A 22 21.84 -17.37 -7.27
N LEU A 23 20.82 -16.53 -7.47
CA LEU A 23 21.02 -15.17 -7.98
C LEU A 23 21.85 -14.32 -7.00
N HIS A 24 21.55 -14.40 -5.70
CA HIS A 24 22.35 -13.71 -4.67
C HIS A 24 23.82 -14.12 -4.69
N LYS A 25 24.13 -15.40 -4.92
CA LYS A 25 25.51 -15.87 -5.06
C LYS A 25 26.20 -15.32 -6.31
N MET A 26 25.48 -15.19 -7.42
CA MET A 26 26.02 -14.59 -8.65
C MET A 26 26.31 -13.09 -8.46
N ILE A 27 25.46 -12.39 -7.72
CA ILE A 27 25.65 -10.97 -7.38
C ILE A 27 26.85 -10.79 -6.44
N ASP A 28 27.00 -11.66 -5.44
CA ASP A 28 28.16 -11.68 -4.54
C ASP A 28 29.47 -11.92 -5.30
N GLN A 29 29.46 -12.84 -6.27
CA GLN A 29 30.59 -13.05 -7.18
C GLN A 29 30.89 -11.83 -8.06
N ALA A 30 29.86 -11.14 -8.56
CA ALA A 30 30.03 -9.91 -9.33
C ALA A 30 30.63 -8.78 -8.47
N LEU A 31 30.26 -8.69 -7.19
CA LEU A 31 30.83 -7.74 -6.22
C LEU A 31 32.30 -8.04 -5.90
N ALA A 32 32.69 -9.32 -5.82
CA ALA A 32 34.06 -9.75 -5.57
C ALA A 32 35.00 -9.54 -6.77
N CYS A 33 34.48 -9.29 -7.97
CA CYS A 33 35.28 -9.04 -9.16
C CYS A 33 35.87 -7.62 -9.13
N GLU A 34 37.21 -7.50 -9.18
CA GLU A 34 37.91 -6.21 -9.15
C GLU A 34 37.87 -5.45 -10.49
N ASN A 35 37.76 -6.17 -11.61
CA ASN A 35 37.77 -5.58 -12.94
C ASN A 35 36.40 -5.02 -13.33
N ARG A 36 36.33 -3.73 -13.66
CA ARG A 36 35.10 -3.02 -13.99
C ARG A 36 34.41 -3.55 -15.25
N ASP A 37 35.19 -3.92 -16.28
CA ASP A 37 34.65 -4.46 -17.53
C ASP A 37 34.05 -5.86 -17.33
N GLU A 38 34.74 -6.71 -16.58
CA GLU A 38 34.25 -8.04 -16.24
C GLU A 38 33.01 -7.97 -15.35
N ARG A 39 32.99 -7.05 -14.37
CA ARG A 39 31.82 -6.79 -13.52
C ARG A 39 30.60 -6.35 -14.34
N SER A 40 30.79 -5.47 -15.32
CA SER A 40 29.71 -5.02 -16.22
C SER A 40 29.16 -6.18 -17.07
N ASN A 41 30.05 -7.04 -17.59
CA ASN A 41 29.64 -8.22 -18.34
C ASN A 41 28.90 -9.24 -17.47
N LEU A 42 29.36 -9.46 -16.24
CA LEU A 42 28.68 -10.34 -15.27
C LEU A 42 27.28 -9.81 -14.92
N ALA A 43 27.13 -8.50 -14.69
CA ALA A 43 25.81 -7.92 -14.40
C ALA A 43 24.83 -8.07 -15.57
N LYS A 44 25.28 -7.87 -16.82
CA LYS A 44 24.45 -8.13 -18.01
C LYS A 44 24.04 -9.60 -18.10
N ALA A 45 24.93 -10.52 -17.78
CA ALA A 45 24.62 -11.95 -17.74
C ALA A 45 23.59 -12.29 -16.64
N ILE A 46 23.74 -11.70 -15.44
CA ILE A 46 22.79 -11.85 -14.33
C ILE A 46 21.41 -11.34 -14.73
N ILE A 47 21.31 -10.17 -15.37
CA ILE A 47 20.05 -9.61 -15.85
C ILE A 47 19.39 -10.52 -16.89
N GLY A 48 20.18 -11.14 -17.78
CA GLY A 48 19.68 -12.15 -18.71
C GLY A 48 19.06 -13.36 -17.99
N VAL A 49 19.67 -13.82 -16.89
CA VAL A 49 19.12 -14.89 -16.05
C VAL A 49 17.85 -14.44 -15.33
N MET A 50 17.83 -13.24 -14.74
CA MET A 50 16.63 -12.67 -14.10
C MET A 50 15.46 -12.55 -15.09
N GLY A 51 15.75 -12.15 -16.33
CA GLY A 51 14.78 -12.04 -17.41
C GLY A 51 14.16 -13.37 -17.83
N ASN A 52 14.94 -14.45 -17.78
CA ASN A 52 14.44 -15.80 -18.05
C ASN A 52 13.57 -16.36 -16.92
N MET A 53 13.86 -15.99 -15.67
CA MET A 53 13.07 -16.42 -14.52
C MET A 53 11.69 -15.76 -14.47
N ASN A 54 11.58 -14.50 -14.93
CA ASN A 54 10.34 -13.74 -14.94
C ASN A 54 9.87 -13.37 -16.37
N PRO A 55 9.46 -14.36 -17.19
CA PRO A 55 9.04 -14.12 -18.56
C PRO A 55 7.75 -13.28 -18.68
N HIS A 56 6.91 -13.29 -17.63
CA HIS A 56 5.66 -12.55 -17.56
C HIS A 56 5.81 -11.03 -17.60
N LEU A 57 7.00 -10.52 -17.30
CA LEU A 57 7.27 -9.09 -17.31
C LEU A 57 7.78 -8.59 -18.67
N ARG A 58 7.92 -9.46 -19.68
CA ARG A 58 8.46 -9.13 -21.01
C ARG A 58 7.60 -8.13 -21.79
N ASP A 59 6.29 -8.12 -21.56
CA ASP A 59 5.35 -7.23 -22.25
C ASP A 59 5.25 -5.82 -21.60
N VAL A 60 5.98 -5.58 -20.50
CA VAL A 60 5.96 -4.30 -19.80
C VAL A 60 7.03 -3.39 -20.40
N PRO A 61 6.66 -2.25 -21.03
CA PRO A 61 7.65 -1.21 -21.33
C PRO A 61 8.32 -0.84 -20.01
N GLU A 62 9.66 -0.79 -19.98
CA GLU A 62 10.51 -0.62 -18.77
C GLU A 62 10.84 -1.91 -17.98
N PHE A 63 10.59 -3.11 -18.53
CA PHE A 63 11.04 -4.35 -17.88
C PHE A 63 12.53 -4.38 -17.56
N GLN A 64 13.37 -3.98 -18.53
CA GLN A 64 14.82 -3.96 -18.34
C GLN A 64 15.22 -3.01 -17.21
N HIS A 65 14.57 -1.85 -17.09
CA HIS A 65 14.81 -0.89 -16.02
C HIS A 65 14.53 -1.53 -14.65
N LYS A 66 13.40 -2.23 -14.49
CA LYS A 66 13.06 -2.92 -13.24
C LYS A 66 14.07 -4.00 -12.85
N LEU A 67 14.61 -4.75 -13.82
CA LEU A 67 15.63 -5.75 -13.55
C LEU A 67 16.94 -5.11 -13.06
N TRP A 68 17.35 -4.01 -13.69
CA TRP A 68 18.49 -3.21 -13.24
C TRP A 68 18.25 -2.71 -11.81
N ASP A 69 17.08 -2.13 -11.52
CA ASP A 69 16.73 -1.67 -10.17
C ASP A 69 16.82 -2.80 -9.14
N GLN A 70 16.27 -3.97 -9.46
CA GLN A 70 16.28 -5.14 -8.57
C GLN A 70 17.70 -5.66 -8.33
N LEU A 71 18.58 -5.63 -9.33
CA LEU A 71 19.99 -5.99 -9.19
C LEU A 71 20.73 -4.99 -8.29
N PHE A 72 20.48 -3.69 -8.42
CA PHE A 72 21.05 -2.67 -7.54
C PHE A 72 20.56 -2.80 -6.10
N ILE A 73 19.26 -3.09 -5.91
CA ILE A 73 18.67 -3.32 -4.59
C ILE A 73 19.30 -4.56 -3.92
N MET A 74 19.51 -5.65 -4.67
CA MET A 74 20.11 -6.87 -4.12
C MET A 74 21.60 -6.74 -3.81
N SER A 75 22.30 -5.82 -4.48
CA SER A 75 23.73 -5.53 -4.24
C SER A 75 23.96 -4.41 -3.22
N ASP A 76 22.90 -3.94 -2.55
CA ASP A 76 22.93 -2.81 -1.61
C ASP A 76 23.60 -1.53 -2.18
N PHE A 77 23.46 -1.33 -3.50
CA PHE A 77 24.04 -0.22 -4.27
C PHE A 77 25.58 -0.19 -4.31
N ALA A 78 26.25 -1.30 -3.99
CA ALA A 78 27.71 -1.37 -3.98
C ALA A 78 28.34 -1.63 -5.37
N LEU A 79 27.54 -1.92 -6.39
CA LEU A 79 28.02 -2.19 -7.74
C LEU A 79 28.33 -0.89 -8.51
N ASP A 80 29.61 -0.64 -8.75
CA ASP A 80 30.08 0.37 -9.70
C ASP A 80 30.09 -0.22 -11.13
N ILE A 81 29.03 0.03 -11.90
CA ILE A 81 28.82 -0.47 -13.27
C ILE A 81 28.27 0.66 -14.15
N ASP A 82 28.60 0.62 -15.44
CA ASP A 82 27.99 1.44 -16.48
C ASP A 82 26.51 1.03 -16.71
N CYS A 83 25.60 1.69 -15.99
CA CYS A 83 24.16 1.50 -16.16
C CYS A 83 23.61 2.52 -17.17
N PRO A 84 22.84 2.10 -18.19
CA PRO A 84 22.19 3.01 -19.13
C PRO A 84 20.98 3.76 -18.53
N TYR A 85 20.60 3.46 -17.29
CA TYR A 85 19.42 3.98 -16.60
C TYR A 85 19.80 4.70 -15.29
N PRO A 86 19.00 5.70 -14.86
CA PRO A 86 19.26 6.41 -13.62
C PRO A 86 19.20 5.46 -12.42
N LEU A 87 20.20 5.56 -11.53
CA LEU A 87 20.28 4.72 -10.34
C LEU A 87 19.10 4.99 -9.39
N PRO A 88 18.42 3.96 -8.88
CA PRO A 88 17.43 4.16 -7.82
C PRO A 88 18.11 4.76 -6.59
N SER A 89 17.52 5.79 -5.98
CA SER A 89 18.08 6.42 -4.79
C SER A 89 17.81 5.58 -3.54
N LYS A 90 18.86 5.19 -2.82
CA LYS A 90 18.80 4.39 -1.56
C LYS A 90 17.88 5.00 -0.50
N GLU A 91 17.69 6.32 -0.55
CA GLU A 91 16.81 7.10 0.33
C GLU A 91 15.32 6.81 0.13
N VAL A 92 14.89 6.55 -1.11
CA VAL A 92 13.49 6.23 -1.44
C VAL A 92 13.13 4.83 -0.93
N PHE A 93 14.08 3.89 -1.00
CA PHE A 93 13.87 2.52 -0.55
C PHE A 93 13.71 2.38 0.98
N ASN A 94 14.47 3.18 1.74
CA ASN A 94 14.40 3.16 3.20
C ASN A 94 13.22 3.96 3.78
N GLN A 95 12.46 4.65 2.93
CA GLN A 95 11.30 5.40 3.39
C GLN A 95 10.23 4.41 3.87
N LYS A 96 9.94 4.46 5.17
CA LYS A 96 8.84 3.67 5.74
C LYS A 96 7.55 4.11 5.07
N PRO A 97 6.62 3.16 4.76
CA PRO A 97 5.32 3.54 4.26
C PRO A 97 4.65 4.48 5.26
N ASP A 98 3.97 5.50 4.73
CA ASP A 98 3.27 6.46 5.58
C ASP A 98 2.21 5.73 6.42
N LYS A 99 2.09 6.12 7.70
CA LYS A 99 1.10 5.52 8.59
C LYS A 99 -0.28 5.99 8.17
N LEU A 100 -1.03 5.12 7.51
CA LEU A 100 -2.45 5.34 7.26
C LEU A 100 -3.17 5.59 8.59
N LYS A 101 -3.75 6.78 8.73
CA LYS A 101 -4.61 7.08 9.87
C LYS A 101 -5.82 6.17 9.79
N TYR A 102 -5.99 5.29 10.78
CA TYR A 102 -7.22 4.50 10.88
C TYR A 102 -8.40 5.45 11.05
N PRO A 103 -9.51 5.29 10.32
CA PRO A 103 -10.70 6.10 10.51
C PRO A 103 -11.35 5.72 11.85
N GLN A 104 -10.87 6.30 12.95
CA GLN A 104 -11.55 6.24 14.24
C GLN A 104 -12.76 7.17 14.18
N ASN A 105 -13.94 6.58 13.98
CA ASN A 105 -15.20 7.25 14.24
C ASN A 105 -15.82 6.61 15.48
N PHE A 106 -16.00 7.40 16.54
CA PHE A 106 -16.80 7.05 17.71
C PHE A 106 -18.17 7.74 17.59
N PRO A 107 -19.15 7.17 16.87
CA PRO A 107 -20.47 7.76 16.81
C PRO A 107 -21.13 7.70 18.20
N LYS A 108 -21.70 8.83 18.66
CA LYS A 108 -22.46 8.94 19.91
C LYS A 108 -23.60 7.91 19.97
N TYR A 109 -24.26 7.71 18.83
CA TYR A 109 -25.30 6.69 18.64
C TYR A 109 -24.84 5.63 17.63
N ARG A 110 -24.60 4.40 18.11
CA ARG A 110 -24.12 3.29 17.27
C ARG A 110 -25.12 2.87 16.18
N PHE A 111 -26.41 3.05 16.42
CA PHE A 111 -27.49 2.65 15.50
C PHE A 111 -27.65 3.58 14.29
N TYR A 112 -27.16 4.82 14.35
CA TYR A 112 -27.15 5.73 13.19
C TYR A 112 -25.93 5.56 12.28
N GLY A 113 -24.87 4.91 12.79
CA GLY A 113 -23.61 4.76 12.08
C GLY A 113 -22.96 6.10 11.69
N ASN A 114 -22.04 6.06 10.74
CA ASN A 114 -21.29 7.25 10.30
C ASN A 114 -21.99 8.04 9.20
N ASN A 115 -22.93 7.42 8.48
CA ASN A 115 -23.59 8.03 7.33
C ASN A 115 -24.49 9.18 7.75
N ILE A 116 -25.28 9.01 8.82
CA ILE A 116 -26.15 10.08 9.34
C ILE A 116 -25.33 11.31 9.74
N LYS A 117 -24.21 11.13 10.45
CA LYS A 117 -23.31 12.24 10.81
C LYS A 117 -22.79 12.97 9.56
N ARG A 118 -22.42 12.23 8.52
CA ARG A 118 -21.94 12.81 7.26
C ARG A 118 -23.04 13.56 6.51
N MET A 119 -24.26 13.04 6.51
CA MET A 119 -25.41 13.72 5.90
C MET A 119 -25.76 15.02 6.62
N ILE A 120 -25.68 15.03 7.96
CA ILE A 120 -25.89 16.23 8.79
C ILE A 120 -24.81 17.28 8.49
N ASP A 121 -23.54 16.89 8.44
CA ASP A 121 -22.42 17.80 8.11
C ASP A 121 -22.59 18.46 6.73
N ILE A 122 -23.05 17.69 5.73
CA ILE A 122 -23.39 18.23 4.41
C ILE A 122 -24.58 19.20 4.48
N ALA A 123 -25.62 18.86 5.26
CA ALA A 123 -26.80 19.71 5.41
C ALA A 123 -26.49 21.04 6.12
N ILE A 124 -25.54 21.06 7.06
CA ILE A 124 -25.07 22.29 7.73
C ILE A 124 -24.38 23.23 6.73
N ASN A 125 -23.56 22.68 5.84
CA ASN A 125 -22.82 23.43 4.82
C ASN A 125 -23.71 24.04 3.72
N TRP A 126 -24.98 23.65 3.60
CA TRP A 126 -25.92 24.22 2.63
C TRP A 126 -26.54 25.54 3.12
N GLU A 127 -26.76 26.46 2.18
CA GLU A 127 -27.49 27.71 2.42
C GLU A 127 -28.95 27.43 2.80
N GLU A 128 -29.53 28.30 3.63
CA GLU A 128 -30.94 28.17 4.02
C GLU A 128 -31.86 28.38 2.82
N GLY A 129 -32.51 27.30 2.41
CA GLY A 129 -33.49 27.27 1.32
C GLY A 129 -34.35 26.01 1.37
N ASP A 130 -35.30 25.90 0.44
CA ASP A 130 -36.25 24.78 0.39
C ASP A 130 -35.55 23.43 0.24
N MET A 131 -34.43 23.40 -0.48
CA MET A 131 -33.59 22.22 -0.66
C MET A 131 -32.97 21.72 0.65
N LYS A 132 -32.57 22.62 1.57
CA LYS A 132 -32.02 22.26 2.88
C LYS A 132 -33.10 21.67 3.78
N LYS A 133 -34.31 22.25 3.77
CA LYS A 133 -35.46 21.74 4.54
C LYS A 133 -35.84 20.34 4.10
N GLU A 134 -35.94 20.11 2.78
CA GLU A 134 -36.24 18.78 2.23
C GLU A 134 -35.17 17.76 2.61
N LEU A 135 -33.88 18.15 2.54
CA LEU A 135 -32.78 17.28 2.97
C LEU A 135 -32.87 16.91 4.46
N ILE A 136 -33.24 17.85 5.33
CA ILE A 136 -33.46 17.60 6.77
C ILE A 136 -34.60 16.59 6.96
N TYR A 137 -35.72 16.72 6.24
CA TYR A 137 -36.82 15.76 6.29
C TYR A 137 -36.39 14.36 5.83
N VAL A 138 -35.61 14.26 4.76
CA VAL A 138 -35.08 12.98 4.28
C VAL A 138 -34.13 12.36 5.30
N ILE A 139 -33.28 13.15 5.95
CA ILE A 139 -32.37 12.70 7.02
C ILE A 139 -33.18 12.18 8.21
N ALA A 140 -34.19 12.92 8.67
CA ALA A 140 -35.05 12.50 9.78
C ALA A 140 -35.80 11.19 9.48
N ASN A 141 -36.33 11.05 8.26
CA ASN A 141 -36.94 9.81 7.80
C ASN A 141 -35.94 8.64 7.77
N HIS A 142 -34.69 8.90 7.35
CA HIS A 142 -33.65 7.87 7.36
C HIS A 142 -33.25 7.49 8.79
N MET A 143 -33.15 8.45 9.72
CA MET A 143 -32.94 8.19 11.14
C MET A 143 -34.05 7.32 11.73
N LYS A 144 -35.32 7.60 11.42
CA LYS A 144 -36.46 6.78 11.87
C LYS A 144 -36.35 5.33 11.38
N LYS A 145 -35.98 5.12 10.11
CA LYS A 145 -35.73 3.78 9.54
C LYS A 145 -34.57 3.05 10.22
N CYS A 146 -33.45 3.73 10.44
CA CYS A 146 -32.29 3.15 11.14
C CYS A 146 -32.62 2.76 12.59
N PHE A 147 -33.41 3.59 13.27
CA PHE A 147 -33.86 3.33 14.64
C PHE A 147 -34.76 2.09 14.72
N LEU A 148 -35.78 2.00 13.84
CA LEU A 148 -36.69 0.85 13.77
C LEU A 148 -35.99 -0.45 13.33
N ASN A 149 -34.91 -0.37 12.56
CA ASN A 149 -34.13 -1.54 12.20
C ASN A 149 -33.30 -2.08 13.39
N TRP A 150 -32.94 -1.20 14.34
CA TRP A 150 -32.13 -1.56 15.50
C TRP A 150 -32.98 -1.87 16.75
N ASN A 151 -34.15 -1.22 16.90
CA ASN A 151 -35.11 -1.40 17.99
C ASN A 151 -36.45 -1.94 17.45
N LYS A 152 -37.07 -2.87 18.18
CA LYS A 152 -38.36 -3.49 17.80
C LYS A 152 -39.60 -2.66 18.20
N ASP A 153 -39.40 -1.58 18.94
CA ASP A 153 -40.47 -0.71 19.43
C ASP A 153 -40.76 0.45 18.46
N THR A 154 -42.00 0.93 18.52
CA THR A 154 -42.42 2.16 17.84
C THR A 154 -41.67 3.37 18.39
N VAL A 155 -41.15 4.22 17.51
CA VAL A 155 -40.46 5.47 17.88
C VAL A 155 -41.35 6.68 17.64
N GLU A 156 -41.43 7.56 18.63
CA GLU A 156 -42.08 8.87 18.52
C GLU A 156 -41.21 9.84 17.71
N ASP A 157 -41.85 10.68 16.89
CA ASP A 157 -41.15 11.62 16.02
C ASP A 157 -40.34 12.66 16.81
N ASP A 158 -40.81 13.06 18.00
CA ASP A 158 -40.11 13.96 18.93
C ASP A 158 -38.73 13.46 19.34
N VAL A 159 -38.55 12.15 19.51
CA VAL A 159 -37.26 11.54 19.87
C VAL A 159 -36.26 11.68 18.72
N ILE A 160 -36.72 11.51 17.47
CA ILE A 160 -35.88 11.65 16.27
C ILE A 160 -35.49 13.12 16.06
N PHE A 161 -36.42 14.07 16.28
CA PHE A 161 -36.11 15.49 16.22
C PHE A 161 -35.11 15.92 17.31
N ASN A 162 -35.24 15.40 18.53
CA ASN A 162 -34.26 15.65 19.59
C ASN A 162 -32.87 15.10 19.22
N HIS A 163 -32.78 13.88 18.69
CA HIS A 163 -31.50 13.33 18.23
C HIS A 163 -30.89 14.12 17.08
N LEU A 164 -31.72 14.64 16.17
CA LEU A 164 -31.26 15.49 15.07
C LEU A 164 -30.70 16.81 15.61
N SER A 165 -31.39 17.44 16.56
CA SER A 165 -30.91 18.67 17.22
C SER A 165 -29.66 18.46 18.07
N GLU A 166 -29.46 17.27 18.65
CA GLU A 166 -28.24 16.92 19.40
C GLU A 166 -27.03 16.63 18.50
N LEU A 167 -27.27 16.27 17.23
CA LEU A 167 -26.24 15.90 16.26
C LEU A 167 -25.92 17.00 15.24
N SER A 168 -26.78 18.01 15.11
CA SER A 168 -26.61 19.20 14.27
C SER A 168 -25.73 20.26 14.91
#